data_AF-Q6MET0-F1
#
_entry.id   AF-Q6MET0-F1
#
_cell.length_a   1.000
_cell.length_b   1.000
_cell.length_c   1.000
_cell.angle_alpha   90.00
_cell.angle_beta   90.00
_cell.angle_gamma   90.00
#
_symmetry.space_group_name_H-M   'P 1'
#
loop_
_entity.id
_entity.type
_entity.pdbx_description
1 polymer ?
#
loop_
_entity_poly.entity_id
_entity_poly.type
_entity_poly.pdbx_seq_one_letter_code
_entity_poly.pdbx_strand_id
1 'polypeptide(L)'
;MAELSHAFNSPSPYQPTQVLSYTTEELLQKGYLAIPCSTQEEAKLCLKINAVVETIKEFYWMNFQLIGVNVDKEGAIPPFFIHYPKENAYYAPKLKHFAFDNKFASCLDIVCHEMTHAVIAYHNPLQYKGESGALDEAIADVAAIAFKQYESTSQNDWQIGNLRNLSKIPEKFKSSPTYSLGNDFGYVHDNSLIISHTFYLASKNLSHDSTHCKLLFNIWFKSMLALGDKTFKGFRAKTIKVANENIHTVGRIVINAISDAWEQTSPLFP
;
A
#
# COMPACT_ATOMS: atom_id res chain seq x y z
N MET A 1 3.12 -15.07 22.66
CA MET A 1 1.95 -15.53 21.87
C MET A 1 0.72 -15.03 22.57
N ALA A 2 0.27 -13.81 22.27
CA ALA A 2 -1.08 -13.40 22.65
C ALA A 2 -2.03 -14.16 21.72
N GLU A 3 -2.97 -14.91 22.28
CA GLU A 3 -3.95 -15.67 21.51
C GLU A 3 -4.70 -14.73 20.56
N LEU A 4 -4.83 -15.14 19.29
CA LEU A 4 -5.64 -14.45 18.27
C LEU A 4 -7.07 -14.15 18.75
N SER A 5 -7.57 -14.86 19.78
CA SER A 5 -8.88 -14.68 20.41
C SER A 5 -9.04 -13.35 21.17
N HIS A 6 -7.97 -12.79 21.75
CA HIS A 6 -8.04 -11.52 22.49
C HIS A 6 -8.03 -10.29 21.58
N ALA A 7 -7.52 -10.40 20.35
CA ALA A 7 -7.51 -9.29 19.38
C ALA A 7 -8.90 -8.96 18.83
N PHE A 8 -9.82 -9.94 18.76
CA PHE A 8 -11.18 -9.74 18.25
C PHE A 8 -12.14 -9.08 19.27
N ASN A 9 -11.77 -9.00 20.55
CA ASN A 9 -12.61 -8.43 21.62
C ASN A 9 -12.04 -7.15 22.26
N SER A 10 -10.91 -6.63 21.76
CA SER A 10 -10.38 -5.33 22.19
C SER A 10 -10.97 -4.23 21.30
N PRO A 11 -11.41 -3.08 21.85
CA PRO A 11 -11.82 -1.96 21.01
C PRO A 11 -10.65 -1.57 20.09
N SER A 12 -10.95 -1.41 18.79
CA SER A 12 -9.94 -0.99 17.81
C SER A 12 -9.19 0.23 18.33
N PRO A 13 -7.85 0.24 18.29
CA PRO A 13 -7.06 1.41 18.74
C PRO A 13 -7.22 2.60 17.79
N TYR A 14 -7.90 2.42 16.66
CA TYR A 14 -8.18 3.48 15.70
C TYR A 14 -9.32 4.38 16.15
N GLN A 15 -9.16 5.67 15.88
CA GLN A 15 -10.24 6.63 15.94
C GLN A 15 -11.19 6.43 14.74
N PRO A 16 -12.48 6.84 14.86
CA PRO A 16 -13.41 6.81 13.73
C PRO A 16 -12.86 7.54 12.50
N THR A 17 -13.01 6.93 11.33
CA THR A 17 -12.63 7.56 10.06
C THR A 17 -13.56 8.70 9.72
N GLN A 18 -13.00 9.81 9.24
CA GLN A 18 -13.79 10.88 8.62
C GLN A 18 -13.84 10.67 7.11
N VAL A 19 -15.03 10.47 6.58
CA VAL A 19 -15.31 10.36 5.15
C VAL A 19 -16.24 11.52 4.76
N LEU A 20 -15.80 12.33 3.80
CA LEU A 20 -16.42 13.58 3.39
C LEU A 20 -16.64 13.60 1.87
N SER A 21 -17.69 14.27 1.39
CA SER A 21 -17.98 14.43 -0.04
C SER A 21 -17.58 15.84 -0.50
N TYR A 22 -16.50 15.97 -1.29
CA TYR A 22 -16.00 17.25 -1.78
C TYR A 22 -15.21 17.12 -3.08
N THR A 23 -15.46 18.03 -4.02
CA THR A 23 -14.48 18.33 -5.07
C THR A 23 -13.26 19.06 -4.49
N THR A 24 -12.14 19.06 -5.21
CA THR A 24 -10.95 19.82 -4.77
C THR A 24 -11.20 21.32 -4.72
N GLU A 25 -11.99 21.88 -5.63
CA GLU A 25 -12.35 23.30 -5.59
C GLU A 25 -13.14 23.63 -4.32
N GLU A 26 -14.13 22.81 -3.97
CA GLU A 26 -14.91 22.98 -2.75
C GLU A 26 -14.05 22.80 -1.49
N LEU A 27 -13.13 21.83 -1.49
CA LEU A 27 -12.20 21.63 -0.37
C LEU A 27 -11.29 22.85 -0.17
N LEU A 28 -10.75 23.41 -1.26
CA LEU A 28 -9.92 24.62 -1.20
C LEU A 28 -10.69 25.84 -0.69
N GLN A 29 -11.99 25.94 -1.01
CA GLN A 29 -12.84 27.04 -0.58
C GLN A 29 -13.35 26.91 0.86
N LYS A 30 -13.78 25.70 1.26
CA LYS A 30 -14.46 25.45 2.54
C LYS A 30 -13.48 25.05 3.65
N GLY A 31 -12.23 24.68 3.30
CA GLY A 31 -11.33 24.01 4.20
C GLY A 31 -11.84 22.62 4.60
N TYR A 32 -11.15 21.94 5.50
CA TYR A 32 -11.51 20.59 5.99
C TYR A 32 -12.80 20.53 6.84
N LEU A 33 -13.73 21.48 6.66
CA LEU A 33 -15.03 21.43 7.29
C LEU A 33 -15.77 20.19 6.80
N ALA A 34 -16.39 19.42 7.69
CA ALA A 34 -17.21 18.28 7.30
C ALA A 34 -18.62 18.73 6.94
N ILE A 35 -19.09 18.46 5.71
CA ILE A 35 -20.49 18.63 5.32
C ILE A 35 -21.09 17.23 5.14
N PRO A 36 -22.27 16.96 5.74
CA PRO A 36 -22.93 15.66 5.59
C PRO A 36 -23.18 15.30 4.13
N CYS A 37 -23.05 14.02 3.79
CA CYS A 37 -23.41 13.48 2.47
C CYS A 37 -24.85 13.95 2.14
N SER A 38 -25.04 14.60 1.00
CA SER A 38 -26.26 15.37 0.67
C SER A 38 -27.31 14.55 -0.07
N THR A 39 -26.89 13.48 -0.76
CA THR A 39 -27.75 12.54 -1.47
C THR A 39 -27.69 11.13 -0.88
N GLN A 40 -28.67 10.29 -1.22
CA GLN A 40 -28.71 8.90 -0.77
C GLN A 40 -27.59 8.06 -1.40
N GLU A 41 -27.24 8.35 -2.65
CA GLU A 41 -26.14 7.73 -3.39
C GLU A 41 -24.78 8.08 -2.76
N GLU A 42 -24.58 9.35 -2.39
CA GLU A 42 -23.40 9.79 -1.66
C GLU A 42 -23.30 9.07 -0.31
N ALA A 43 -24.39 9.02 0.46
CA ALA A 43 -24.40 8.33 1.75
C ALA A 43 -24.03 6.84 1.61
N LYS A 44 -24.51 6.16 0.55
CA LYS A 44 -24.13 4.76 0.27
C LYS A 44 -22.63 4.63 -0.03
N LEU A 45 -22.06 5.51 -0.85
CA LEU A 45 -20.64 5.50 -1.16
C LEU A 45 -19.79 5.83 0.08
N CYS A 46 -20.21 6.83 0.88
CA CYS A 46 -19.61 7.22 2.16
C CYS A 46 -19.55 6.01 3.12
N LEU A 47 -20.65 5.26 3.25
CA LEU A 47 -20.71 4.06 4.09
C LEU A 47 -19.82 2.93 3.57
N LYS A 48 -19.81 2.73 2.25
CA LYS A 48 -18.99 1.69 1.62
C LYS A 48 -17.49 1.95 1.86
N ILE A 49 -17.01 3.15 1.56
CA ILE A 49 -15.59 3.48 1.77
C ILE A 49 -15.22 3.43 3.25
N ASN A 50 -16.11 3.85 4.15
CA ASN A 50 -15.87 3.73 5.59
C ASN A 50 -15.66 2.26 6.00
N ALA A 51 -16.54 1.34 5.55
CA ALA A 51 -16.38 -0.09 5.83
C ALA A 51 -15.05 -0.65 5.30
N VAL A 52 -14.64 -0.27 4.09
CA VAL A 52 -13.34 -0.64 3.50
C VAL A 52 -12.18 -0.12 4.33
N VAL A 53 -12.25 1.14 4.77
CA VAL A 53 -11.18 1.74 5.57
C VAL A 53 -11.03 1.05 6.92
N GLU A 54 -12.13 0.68 7.57
CA GLU A 54 -12.06 -0.07 8.83
C GLU A 54 -11.44 -1.46 8.64
N THR A 55 -11.73 -2.18 7.56
CA THR A 55 -11.06 -3.48 7.30
C THR A 55 -9.58 -3.31 6.97
N ILE A 56 -9.18 -2.24 6.27
CA ILE A 56 -7.75 -1.93 6.03
C ILE A 56 -7.03 -1.62 7.35
N LYS A 57 -7.65 -0.87 8.27
CA LYS A 57 -7.07 -0.59 9.59
C LYS A 57 -6.84 -1.88 10.37
N GLU A 58 -7.82 -2.78 10.38
CA GLU A 58 -7.69 -4.10 11.00
C GLU A 58 -6.56 -4.91 10.36
N PHE A 59 -6.46 -4.93 9.03
CA PHE A 59 -5.38 -5.58 8.31
C PHE A 59 -3.99 -5.07 8.75
N TYR A 60 -3.80 -3.75 8.85
CA TYR A 60 -2.55 -3.16 9.32
C TYR A 60 -2.26 -3.44 10.79
N TRP A 61 -3.29 -3.38 11.64
CA TRP A 61 -3.17 -3.71 13.05
C TRP A 61 -2.76 -5.18 13.26
N MET A 62 -3.46 -6.11 12.63
CA MET A 62 -3.22 -7.54 12.79
C MET A 62 -1.83 -7.97 12.32
N ASN A 63 -1.30 -7.36 11.25
CA ASN A 63 0.00 -7.73 10.71
C ASN A 63 1.17 -6.98 11.38
N PHE A 64 0.98 -5.71 11.73
CA PHE A 64 2.10 -4.82 12.10
C PHE A 64 1.90 -4.02 13.38
N GLN A 65 0.72 -4.11 14.02
CA GLN A 65 0.35 -3.33 15.20
C GLN A 65 0.46 -1.81 14.96
N LEU A 66 0.25 -1.37 13.71
CA LEU A 66 0.27 0.05 13.37
C LEU A 66 -1.09 0.67 13.72
N ILE A 67 -1.04 1.88 14.31
CA ILE A 67 -2.21 2.60 14.83
C ILE A 67 -2.24 4.04 14.33
N GLY A 68 -3.02 4.26 13.28
CA GLY A 68 -3.11 5.57 12.64
C GLY A 68 -1.82 6.00 11.97
N VAL A 69 -1.88 7.17 11.32
CA VAL A 69 -0.75 7.78 10.59
C VAL A 69 -0.71 9.30 10.84
N ASN A 70 -1.27 9.74 11.97
CA ASN A 70 -1.35 11.14 12.34
C ASN A 70 -0.47 11.44 13.56
N VAL A 71 0.53 12.30 13.36
CA VAL A 71 1.49 12.74 14.40
C VAL A 71 0.82 13.51 15.54
N ASP A 72 -0.33 14.14 15.27
CA ASP A 72 -0.99 15.04 16.21
C ASP A 72 -2.07 14.31 17.04
N LYS A 73 -2.48 13.11 16.62
CA LYS A 73 -3.54 12.33 17.28
C LYS A 73 -3.36 10.84 17.03
N GLU A 74 -2.91 10.12 18.05
CA GLU A 74 -2.73 8.67 18.02
C GLU A 74 -4.00 7.94 17.57
N GLY A 75 -3.84 6.93 16.72
CA GLY A 75 -4.96 6.16 16.15
C GLY A 75 -5.79 6.91 15.10
N ALA A 76 -5.53 8.19 14.82
CA ALA A 76 -6.21 8.91 13.75
C ALA A 76 -5.54 8.66 12.39
N ILE A 77 -6.37 8.62 11.35
CA ILE A 77 -5.93 8.63 9.95
C ILE A 77 -6.45 9.90 9.25
N PRO A 78 -5.77 10.36 8.19
CA PRO A 78 -6.23 11.46 7.36
C PRO A 78 -7.67 11.26 6.86
N PRO A 79 -8.47 12.33 6.73
CA PRO A 79 -9.82 12.25 6.17
C PRO A 79 -9.81 11.82 4.71
N PHE A 80 -10.90 11.15 4.30
CA PHE A 80 -11.17 10.72 2.93
C PHE A 80 -12.14 11.68 2.27
N PHE A 81 -11.81 12.10 1.06
CA PHE A 81 -12.63 12.94 0.20
C PHE A 81 -13.08 12.14 -1.02
N ILE A 82 -14.38 11.95 -1.19
CA ILE A 82 -14.99 11.39 -2.41
C ILE A 82 -15.45 12.51 -3.34
N HIS A 83 -15.83 12.18 -4.58
CA HIS A 83 -16.25 13.14 -5.62
C HIS A 83 -15.11 14.00 -6.17
N TYR A 84 -13.87 13.50 -6.13
CA TYR A 84 -12.79 14.15 -6.85
C TYR A 84 -13.14 14.24 -8.36
N PRO A 85 -13.05 15.44 -8.98
CA PRO A 85 -13.66 15.69 -10.29
C PRO A 85 -12.91 15.08 -11.47
N LYS A 86 -11.69 14.57 -11.25
CA LYS A 86 -10.91 13.84 -12.27
C LYS A 86 -10.90 12.37 -11.90
N GLU A 87 -10.86 11.49 -12.89
CA GLU A 87 -10.69 10.05 -12.66
C GLU A 87 -9.29 9.79 -12.07
N ASN A 88 -9.19 9.83 -10.74
CA ASN A 88 -7.95 9.69 -9.98
C ASN A 88 -8.23 9.40 -8.50
N ALA A 89 -7.25 8.76 -7.87
CA ALA A 89 -7.11 8.62 -6.43
C ALA A 89 -5.72 9.10 -6.00
N TYR A 90 -5.59 9.68 -4.82
CA TYR A 90 -4.28 10.05 -4.26
C TYR A 90 -4.34 10.31 -2.76
N TYR A 91 -3.25 10.02 -2.07
CA TYR A 91 -2.89 10.62 -0.79
C TYR A 91 -2.11 11.93 -0.97
N ALA A 92 -2.57 13.01 -0.32
CA ALA A 92 -1.92 14.31 -0.32
C ALA A 92 -1.15 14.54 1.00
N PRO A 93 0.15 14.20 1.10
CA PRO A 93 0.87 14.22 2.38
C PRO A 93 0.95 15.59 3.04
N LYS A 94 1.13 16.66 2.25
CA LYS A 94 1.18 18.05 2.77
C LYS A 94 -0.17 18.51 3.31
N LEU A 95 -1.24 18.06 2.68
CA LEU A 95 -2.62 18.41 3.03
C LEU A 95 -3.25 17.36 3.94
N LYS A 96 -2.52 16.31 4.35
CA LYS A 96 -2.97 15.22 5.21
C LYS A 96 -4.40 14.78 4.86
N HIS A 97 -4.65 14.37 3.61
CA HIS A 97 -5.94 13.80 3.21
C HIS A 97 -5.83 12.84 2.04
N PHE A 98 -6.86 12.03 1.86
CA PHE A 98 -7.05 11.21 0.67
C PHE A 98 -8.15 11.79 -0.22
N ALA A 99 -7.99 11.72 -1.53
CA ALA A 99 -9.01 12.12 -2.49
C ALA A 99 -9.25 11.01 -3.50
N PHE A 100 -10.52 10.74 -3.81
CA PHE A 100 -10.96 9.68 -4.72
C PHE A 100 -12.10 10.18 -5.60
N ASP A 101 -12.04 9.82 -6.88
CA ASP A 101 -13.26 9.81 -7.69
C ASP A 101 -14.15 8.62 -7.31
N ASN A 102 -15.39 8.64 -7.77
CA ASN A 102 -16.41 7.68 -7.33
C ASN A 102 -16.13 6.24 -7.78
N LYS A 103 -15.47 6.07 -8.92
CA LYS A 103 -15.08 4.76 -9.45
C LYS A 103 -13.98 4.17 -8.57
N PHE A 104 -12.94 4.93 -8.28
CA PHE A 104 -11.82 4.44 -7.45
C PHE A 104 -12.16 4.33 -5.97
N ALA A 105 -13.03 5.18 -5.43
CA ALA A 105 -13.58 5.03 -4.08
C ALA A 105 -14.32 3.69 -3.87
N SER A 106 -14.75 3.04 -4.96
CA SER A 106 -15.41 1.73 -4.94
C SER A 106 -14.47 0.53 -5.07
N CYS A 107 -13.17 0.74 -5.28
CA CYS A 107 -12.15 -0.29 -5.47
C CYS A 107 -11.34 -0.47 -4.18
N LEU A 108 -11.56 -1.58 -3.47
CA LEU A 108 -10.92 -1.88 -2.18
C LEU A 108 -9.39 -1.83 -2.22
N ASP A 109 -8.80 -2.38 -3.28
CA ASP A 109 -7.37 -2.40 -3.51
C ASP A 109 -6.79 -1.01 -3.78
N ILE A 110 -7.49 -0.15 -4.53
CA ILE A 110 -7.08 1.25 -4.73
C ILE A 110 -7.16 2.03 -3.42
N VAL A 111 -8.20 1.85 -2.61
CA VAL A 111 -8.29 2.51 -1.29
C VAL A 111 -7.15 2.06 -0.37
N CYS A 112 -6.82 0.76 -0.39
CA CYS A 112 -5.68 0.22 0.37
C CYS A 112 -4.33 0.76 -0.14
N HIS A 113 -4.15 0.85 -1.46
CA HIS A 113 -2.97 1.44 -2.09
C HIS A 113 -2.73 2.86 -1.57
N GLU A 114 -3.74 3.73 -1.64
CA GLU A 114 -3.62 5.11 -1.16
C GLU A 114 -3.36 5.20 0.34
N MET A 115 -4.04 4.39 1.15
CA MET A 115 -3.79 4.32 2.60
C MET A 115 -2.34 3.92 2.89
N THR A 116 -1.75 3.06 2.06
CA THR A 116 -0.37 2.60 2.22
C THR A 116 0.63 3.73 2.02
N HIS A 117 0.39 4.67 1.10
CA HIS A 117 1.24 5.87 0.98
C HIS A 117 1.26 6.70 2.27
N ALA A 118 0.13 6.80 2.97
CA ALA A 118 0.11 7.50 4.26
C ALA A 118 0.91 6.75 5.34
N VAL A 119 0.87 5.41 5.34
CA VAL A 119 1.69 4.58 6.23
C VAL A 119 3.18 4.75 5.93
N ILE A 120 3.58 4.74 4.65
CA ILE A 120 4.96 4.97 4.21
C ILE A 120 5.43 6.36 4.64
N ALA A 121 4.65 7.39 4.33
CA ALA A 121 4.97 8.79 4.64
C ALA A 121 5.10 9.06 6.14
N TYR A 122 4.39 8.31 6.99
CA TYR A 122 4.47 8.45 8.43
C TYR A 122 5.67 7.70 9.03
N HIS A 123 5.86 6.43 8.65
CA HIS A 123 6.83 5.56 9.33
C HIS A 123 8.23 5.60 8.72
N ASN A 124 8.36 5.58 7.40
CA ASN A 124 9.66 5.59 6.76
C ASN A 124 9.61 6.25 5.38
N PRO A 125 9.50 7.60 5.34
CA PRO A 125 9.21 8.35 4.13
C PRO A 125 10.11 7.95 2.95
N LEU A 126 9.47 7.62 1.84
CA LEU A 126 10.12 7.44 0.56
C LEU A 126 9.93 8.74 -0.24
N GLN A 127 11.02 9.27 -0.78
CA GLN A 127 10.91 10.43 -1.66
C GLN A 127 10.24 9.97 -2.95
N TYR A 128 9.13 10.60 -3.33
CA TYR A 128 8.34 10.23 -4.49
C TYR A 128 9.01 10.65 -5.82
N LYS A 129 10.18 10.06 -6.09
CA LYS A 129 10.99 10.25 -7.31
C LYS A 129 11.99 9.11 -7.50
N GLY A 130 12.28 8.76 -8.77
CA GLY A 130 13.26 7.73 -9.13
C GLY A 130 13.02 6.39 -8.42
N GLU A 131 14.09 5.69 -8.02
CA GLU A 131 13.98 4.40 -7.31
C GLU A 131 13.19 4.50 -6.00
N SER A 132 13.37 5.57 -5.23
CA SER A 132 12.65 5.73 -3.96
C SER A 132 11.15 5.88 -4.19
N GLY A 133 10.73 6.60 -5.23
CA GLY A 133 9.31 6.74 -5.56
C GLY A 133 8.73 5.46 -6.14
N ALA A 134 9.51 4.74 -6.94
CA ALA A 134 9.12 3.43 -7.44
C ALA A 134 8.96 2.40 -6.31
N LEU A 135 9.77 2.48 -5.25
CA LEU A 135 9.57 1.68 -4.04
C LEU A 135 8.28 2.09 -3.30
N ASP A 136 7.94 3.37 -3.26
CA ASP A 136 6.71 3.88 -2.64
C ASP A 136 5.48 3.24 -3.29
N GLU A 137 5.37 3.39 -4.61
CA GLU A 137 4.35 2.77 -5.45
C GLU A 137 4.32 1.24 -5.30
N ALA A 138 5.48 0.59 -5.33
CA ALA A 138 5.54 -0.88 -5.29
C ALA A 138 5.06 -1.44 -3.95
N ILE A 139 5.38 -0.78 -2.85
CA ILE A 139 4.91 -1.19 -1.52
C ILE A 139 3.41 -0.99 -1.39
N ALA A 140 2.87 0.11 -1.94
CA ALA A 140 1.44 0.35 -2.00
C ALA A 140 0.70 -0.72 -2.83
N ASP A 141 1.23 -1.08 -4.01
CA ASP A 141 0.70 -2.17 -4.84
C ASP A 141 0.74 -3.53 -4.12
N VAL A 142 1.85 -3.87 -3.47
CA VAL A 142 2.01 -5.13 -2.73
C VAL A 142 1.05 -5.21 -1.55
N ALA A 143 0.90 -4.13 -0.79
CA ALA A 143 -0.05 -4.07 0.33
C ALA A 143 -1.50 -4.21 -0.15
N ALA A 144 -1.86 -3.56 -1.25
CA ALA A 144 -3.18 -3.67 -1.85
C ALA A 144 -3.51 -5.09 -2.32
N ILE A 145 -2.57 -5.80 -2.96
CA ILE A 145 -2.76 -7.22 -3.31
C ILE A 145 -2.88 -8.08 -2.05
N ALA A 146 -1.99 -7.90 -1.07
CA ALA A 146 -2.02 -8.68 0.16
C ALA A 146 -3.35 -8.47 0.92
N PHE A 147 -3.87 -7.24 0.95
CA PHE A 147 -5.17 -6.92 1.52
C PHE A 147 -6.32 -7.56 0.73
N LYS A 148 -6.31 -7.46 -0.61
CA LYS A 148 -7.32 -8.11 -1.46
C LYS A 148 -7.34 -9.63 -1.29
N GLN A 149 -6.19 -10.26 -1.11
CA GLN A 149 -6.06 -11.71 -0.83
C GLN A 149 -6.41 -12.07 0.61
N TYR A 150 -6.37 -11.11 1.53
CA TYR A 150 -6.87 -11.27 2.90
C TYR A 150 -8.41 -11.24 2.93
N GLU A 151 -9.04 -10.31 2.20
CA GLU A 151 -10.50 -10.15 2.15
C GLU A 151 -11.21 -11.19 1.27
N SER A 152 -10.54 -11.70 0.23
CA SER A 152 -11.15 -12.59 -0.76
C SER A 152 -10.56 -14.00 -0.77
N THR A 153 -11.35 -14.97 -1.23
CA THR A 153 -10.84 -16.34 -1.51
C THR A 153 -10.06 -16.44 -2.82
N SER A 154 -9.99 -15.37 -3.63
CA SER A 154 -9.34 -15.36 -4.94
C SER A 154 -7.86 -15.02 -4.81
N GLN A 155 -7.06 -15.99 -4.39
CA GLN A 155 -5.61 -15.82 -4.17
C GLN A 155 -4.81 -15.53 -5.46
N ASN A 156 -5.40 -15.72 -6.64
CA ASN A 156 -4.71 -15.60 -7.93
C ASN A 156 -4.96 -14.26 -8.64
N ASP A 157 -5.66 -13.31 -8.03
CA ASP A 157 -5.88 -12.00 -8.64
C ASP A 157 -4.75 -11.01 -8.26
N TRP A 158 -3.85 -10.77 -9.22
CA TRP A 158 -2.69 -9.88 -9.12
C TRP A 158 -2.90 -8.51 -9.77
N GLN A 159 -4.14 -8.16 -10.10
CA GLN A 159 -4.50 -6.86 -10.68
C GLN A 159 -4.69 -5.79 -9.60
N ILE A 160 -4.23 -4.56 -9.83
CA ILE A 160 -4.63 -3.39 -9.02
C ILE A 160 -5.63 -2.58 -9.82
N GLY A 161 -6.88 -2.57 -9.37
CA GLY A 161 -8.01 -2.01 -10.10
C GLY A 161 -8.05 -2.54 -11.54
N ASN A 162 -7.97 -1.64 -12.53
CA ASN A 162 -7.73 -1.98 -13.94
C ASN A 162 -6.48 -1.27 -14.50
N LEU A 163 -5.51 -0.96 -13.62
CA LEU A 163 -4.39 -0.08 -13.92
C LEU A 163 -3.08 -0.85 -14.10
N ARG A 164 -2.76 -1.74 -13.15
CA ARG A 164 -1.50 -2.49 -13.12
C ARG A 164 -1.73 -3.97 -12.79
N ASN A 165 -0.78 -4.82 -13.15
CA ASN A 165 -0.81 -6.24 -12.84
C ASN A 165 0.57 -6.75 -12.44
N LEU A 166 0.70 -7.21 -11.20
CA LEU A 166 1.98 -7.64 -10.63
C LEU A 166 2.51 -8.92 -11.29
N SER A 167 1.67 -9.70 -11.95
CA SER A 167 2.08 -10.93 -12.65
C SER A 167 2.70 -10.69 -14.02
N LYS A 168 2.57 -9.48 -14.58
CA LYS A 168 3.15 -9.14 -15.89
C LYS A 168 4.63 -8.83 -15.75
N ILE A 169 5.42 -9.34 -16.69
CA ILE A 169 6.86 -9.05 -16.75
C ILE A 169 7.05 -7.56 -17.02
N PRO A 170 7.76 -6.82 -16.15
CA PRO A 170 7.99 -5.40 -16.33
C PRO A 170 9.09 -5.11 -17.35
N GLU A 171 9.11 -3.88 -17.84
CA GLU A 171 10.24 -3.37 -18.62
C GLU A 171 11.48 -3.18 -17.73
N LYS A 172 12.65 -3.06 -18.38
CA LYS A 172 13.88 -2.68 -17.67
C LYS A 172 13.76 -1.27 -17.10
N PHE A 173 14.41 -1.02 -15.96
CA PHE A 173 14.39 0.26 -15.27
C PHE A 173 14.66 1.44 -16.23
N LYS A 174 13.77 2.43 -16.19
CA LYS A 174 13.84 3.66 -16.96
C LYS A 174 14.50 4.75 -16.11
N SER A 175 15.74 5.09 -16.44
CA SER A 175 16.43 6.22 -15.81
C SER A 175 15.92 7.55 -16.35
N SER A 176 15.89 8.58 -15.51
CA SER A 176 15.65 9.95 -15.96
C SER A 176 16.62 10.94 -15.29
N PRO A 177 17.17 11.92 -16.02
CA PRO A 177 18.03 12.96 -15.44
C PRO A 177 17.26 14.01 -14.63
N THR A 178 15.93 14.03 -14.72
CA THR A 178 15.06 14.99 -14.01
C THR A 178 13.88 14.28 -13.40
N TYR A 179 13.25 14.89 -12.39
CA TYR A 179 12.06 14.33 -11.73
C TYR A 179 10.97 15.40 -11.66
N SER A 180 9.95 15.24 -12.49
CA SER A 180 8.84 16.18 -12.67
C SER A 180 7.53 15.45 -12.88
N LEU A 181 6.40 16.14 -12.77
CA LEU A 181 5.11 15.53 -13.07
C LEU A 181 5.05 14.98 -14.52
N GLY A 182 5.67 15.66 -15.47
CA GLY A 182 5.61 15.31 -16.90
C GLY A 182 6.33 14.01 -17.27
N ASN A 183 7.24 13.53 -16.43
CA ASN A 183 7.93 12.25 -16.60
C ASN A 183 7.69 11.31 -15.41
N ASP A 184 6.55 11.48 -14.75
CA ASP A 184 6.15 10.63 -13.64
C ASP A 184 7.21 10.54 -12.53
N PHE A 185 7.78 11.69 -12.20
CA PHE A 185 8.85 11.86 -11.21
C PHE A 185 10.03 10.88 -11.41
N GLY A 186 10.32 10.52 -12.66
CA GLY A 186 11.31 9.49 -12.99
C GLY A 186 10.70 8.10 -13.15
N TYR A 187 9.54 8.02 -13.81
CA TYR A 187 8.85 6.79 -14.15
C TYR A 187 8.54 5.92 -12.93
N VAL A 188 8.10 6.52 -11.83
CA VAL A 188 7.87 5.80 -10.56
C VAL A 188 6.85 4.67 -10.72
N HIS A 189 5.77 4.87 -11.48
CA HIS A 189 4.74 3.85 -11.70
C HIS A 189 5.19 2.72 -12.63
N ASP A 190 6.01 3.02 -13.63
CA ASP A 190 6.57 1.99 -14.53
C ASP A 190 7.63 1.17 -13.79
N ASN A 191 8.54 1.85 -13.11
CA ASN A 191 9.67 1.22 -12.42
C ASN A 191 9.22 0.45 -11.18
N SER A 192 8.10 0.81 -10.54
CA SER A 192 7.56 0.09 -9.38
C SER A 192 7.21 -1.35 -9.72
N LEU A 193 6.76 -1.60 -10.96
CA LEU A 193 6.41 -2.94 -11.43
C LEU A 193 7.58 -3.92 -11.33
N ILE A 194 8.83 -3.48 -11.36
CA ILE A 194 10.00 -4.34 -11.13
C ILE A 194 9.90 -4.98 -9.73
N ILE A 195 9.71 -4.15 -8.71
CA ILE A 195 9.65 -4.59 -7.30
C ILE A 195 8.35 -5.34 -7.01
N SER A 196 7.22 -4.88 -7.54
CA SER A 196 5.93 -5.54 -7.37
C SER A 196 5.90 -6.91 -8.08
N HIS A 197 6.55 -7.03 -9.24
CA HIS A 197 6.71 -8.31 -9.93
C HIS A 197 7.67 -9.25 -9.20
N THR A 198 8.73 -8.75 -8.57
CA THR A 198 9.58 -9.57 -7.68
C THR A 198 8.74 -10.18 -6.56
N PHE A 199 7.85 -9.41 -5.94
CA PHE A 199 6.95 -9.93 -4.90
C PHE A 199 6.03 -11.04 -5.45
N TYR A 200 5.44 -10.83 -6.63
CA TYR A 200 4.65 -11.86 -7.32
C TYR A 200 5.46 -13.15 -7.55
N LEU A 201 6.69 -13.05 -8.06
CA LEU A 201 7.54 -14.21 -8.31
C LEU A 201 7.87 -14.96 -7.02
N ALA A 202 8.17 -14.24 -5.93
CA ALA A 202 8.39 -14.86 -4.63
C ALA A 202 7.13 -15.58 -4.14
N SER A 203 5.95 -14.99 -4.31
CA SER A 203 4.67 -15.65 -3.99
C SER A 203 4.42 -16.88 -4.87
N LYS A 204 4.71 -16.80 -6.17
CA LYS A 204 4.58 -17.92 -7.12
C LYS A 204 5.51 -19.07 -6.76
N ASN A 205 6.74 -18.79 -6.36
CA ASN A 205 7.70 -19.79 -5.88
C ASN A 205 7.24 -20.49 -4.58
N LEU A 206 6.29 -19.88 -3.86
CA LEU A 206 5.63 -20.44 -2.69
C LEU A 206 4.27 -21.08 -3.04
N SER A 207 4.01 -21.34 -4.32
CA SER A 207 2.74 -21.87 -4.83
C SER A 207 1.52 -21.04 -4.45
N HIS A 208 1.71 -19.74 -4.20
CA HIS A 208 0.70 -18.83 -3.66
C HIS A 208 0.10 -19.29 -2.32
N ASP A 209 0.82 -20.13 -1.56
CA ASP A 209 0.34 -20.60 -0.26
C ASP A 209 0.09 -19.42 0.69
N SER A 210 -1.13 -19.32 1.20
CA SER A 210 -1.57 -18.19 2.03
C SER A 210 -0.74 -17.97 3.30
N THR A 211 -0.21 -19.03 3.91
CA THR A 211 0.59 -18.91 5.13
C THR A 211 1.96 -18.32 4.80
N HIS A 212 2.62 -18.87 3.79
CA HIS A 212 3.92 -18.36 3.34
C HIS A 212 3.81 -16.96 2.70
N CYS A 213 2.73 -16.66 1.98
CA CYS A 213 2.52 -15.34 1.38
C CYS A 213 2.27 -14.26 2.44
N LYS A 214 1.60 -14.59 3.55
CA LYS A 214 1.51 -13.71 4.72
C LYS A 214 2.90 -13.42 5.31
N LEU A 215 3.76 -14.42 5.43
CA LEU A 215 5.14 -14.24 5.90
C LEU A 215 5.97 -13.39 4.93
N LEU A 216 5.81 -13.63 3.62
CA LEU A 216 6.45 -12.86 2.55
C LEU A 216 6.06 -11.38 2.62
N PHE A 217 4.76 -11.07 2.72
CA PHE A 217 4.25 -9.71 2.88
C PHE A 217 4.83 -9.04 4.13
N ASN A 218 4.86 -9.76 5.25
CA ASN A 218 5.45 -9.26 6.49
C ASN A 218 6.94 -8.90 6.32
N ILE A 219 7.72 -9.70 5.60
CA ILE A 219 9.12 -9.39 5.30
C ILE A 219 9.21 -8.14 4.43
N TRP A 220 8.43 -8.06 3.35
CA TRP A 220 8.45 -6.93 2.42
C TRP A 220 8.16 -5.61 3.15
N PHE A 221 7.10 -5.60 3.95
CA PHE A 221 6.66 -4.41 4.66
C PHE A 221 7.61 -4.02 5.80
N LYS A 222 8.07 -4.97 6.62
CA LYS A 222 9.08 -4.70 7.67
C LYS A 222 10.40 -4.21 7.09
N SER A 223 10.76 -4.70 5.90
CA SER A 223 11.93 -4.23 5.18
C SER A 223 11.77 -2.78 4.77
N MET A 224 10.60 -2.39 4.26
CA MET A 224 10.28 -0.99 3.97
C MET A 224 10.36 -0.14 5.24
N LEU A 225 9.74 -0.55 6.35
CA LEU A 225 9.75 0.21 7.61
C LEU A 225 11.16 0.48 8.16
N ALA A 226 12.10 -0.45 7.94
CA ALA A 226 13.48 -0.34 8.44
C ALA A 226 14.52 -0.07 7.33
N LEU A 227 14.09 0.41 6.15
CA LEU A 227 14.94 0.66 5.00
C LEU A 227 15.77 1.93 5.17
N GLY A 228 17.09 1.81 5.18
CA GLY A 228 18.02 2.95 5.17
C GLY A 228 18.41 3.38 3.75
N ASP A 229 18.88 2.42 2.94
CA ASP A 229 19.19 2.63 1.52
C ASP A 229 17.92 2.51 0.67
N LYS A 230 17.42 3.65 0.17
CA LYS A 230 16.15 3.77 -0.56
C LYS A 230 16.26 3.45 -2.06
N THR A 231 17.25 2.64 -2.44
CA THR A 231 17.42 2.10 -3.80
C THR A 231 16.83 0.69 -3.89
N PHE A 232 16.64 0.18 -5.11
CA PHE A 232 16.21 -1.19 -5.36
C PHE A 232 17.22 -2.20 -4.81
N LYS A 233 18.52 -1.89 -4.94
CA LYS A 233 19.59 -2.71 -4.35
C LYS A 233 19.52 -2.72 -2.82
N GLY A 234 19.30 -1.56 -2.21
CA GLY A 234 19.10 -1.42 -0.77
C GLY A 234 17.91 -2.24 -0.29
N PHE A 235 16.79 -2.17 -1.00
CA PHE A 235 15.58 -2.91 -0.66
C PHE A 235 15.73 -4.43 -0.83
N ARG A 236 16.38 -4.89 -1.90
CA ARG A 236 16.79 -6.30 -2.06
C ARG A 236 17.63 -6.78 -0.88
N ALA A 237 18.69 -6.04 -0.53
CA ALA A 237 19.55 -6.42 0.59
C ALA A 237 18.78 -6.46 1.91
N LYS A 238 17.87 -5.50 2.13
CA LYS A 238 17.06 -5.42 3.34
C LYS A 238 16.07 -6.57 3.47
N THR A 239 15.37 -6.94 2.40
CA THR A 239 14.42 -8.08 2.41
C THR A 239 15.11 -9.40 2.71
N ILE A 240 16.28 -9.66 2.11
CA ILE A 240 17.09 -10.85 2.41
C ILE A 240 17.55 -10.82 3.88
N LYS A 241 18.01 -9.68 4.39
CA LYS A 241 18.44 -9.53 5.78
C LYS A 241 17.29 -9.82 6.76
N VAL A 242 16.14 -9.17 6.59
CA VAL A 242 14.96 -9.35 7.44
C VAL A 242 14.47 -10.80 7.41
N ALA A 243 14.47 -11.44 6.24
CA ALA A 243 14.08 -12.84 6.11
C ALA A 243 15.01 -13.78 6.91
N ASN A 244 16.33 -13.56 6.83
CA ASN A 244 17.32 -14.36 7.56
C ASN A 244 17.29 -14.13 9.07
N GLU A 245 17.09 -12.89 9.53
CA GLU A 245 16.93 -12.57 10.96
C GLU A 245 15.72 -13.28 11.59
N ASN A 246 14.72 -13.64 10.78
CA ASN A 246 13.49 -14.30 11.20
C ASN A 246 13.41 -15.78 10.74
N ILE A 247 14.54 -16.42 10.40
CA ILE A 247 14.57 -17.76 9.78
C ILE A 247 13.78 -18.83 10.53
N HIS A 248 13.77 -18.80 11.87
CA HIS A 248 13.04 -19.78 12.68
C HIS A 248 11.52 -19.66 12.55
N THR A 249 11.02 -18.47 12.18
CA THR A 249 9.59 -18.22 11.97
C THR A 249 9.21 -18.35 10.51
N VAL A 250 10.06 -17.86 9.60
CA VAL A 250 9.75 -17.74 8.17
C VAL A 250 10.10 -19.03 7.40
N GLY A 251 11.12 -19.76 7.86
CA GLY A 251 11.59 -20.98 7.23
C GLY A 251 12.44 -20.74 5.98
N ARG A 252 13.26 -21.74 5.63
CA ARG A 252 14.18 -21.66 4.49
C ARG A 252 13.44 -21.53 3.15
N ILE A 253 12.24 -22.12 3.04
CA ILE A 253 11.46 -22.10 1.80
C ILE A 253 11.12 -20.67 1.36
N VAL A 254 10.72 -19.80 2.28
CA VAL A 254 10.42 -18.39 1.99
C VAL A 254 11.70 -17.62 1.67
N ILE A 255 12.79 -17.84 2.41
CA ILE A 255 14.08 -17.16 2.14
C ILE A 255 14.58 -17.49 0.72
N ASN A 256 14.49 -18.75 0.31
CA ASN A 256 14.87 -19.17 -1.03
C ASN A 256 13.95 -18.54 -2.08
N ALA A 257 12.63 -18.58 -1.88
CA ALA A 257 11.67 -17.96 -2.80
C ALA A 257 11.94 -16.46 -3.03
N ILE A 258 12.30 -15.73 -1.96
CA ILE A 258 12.69 -14.31 -2.04
C ILE A 258 14.00 -14.14 -2.82
N SER A 259 15.00 -14.97 -2.53
CA SER A 259 16.32 -14.89 -3.18
C SER A 259 16.21 -15.17 -4.67
N ASP A 260 15.50 -16.22 -5.05
CA ASP A 260 15.26 -16.64 -6.43
C ASP A 260 14.50 -15.57 -7.23
N ALA A 261 13.50 -14.93 -6.60
CA ALA A 261 12.75 -13.85 -7.24
C ALA A 261 13.62 -12.61 -7.49
N TRP A 262 14.50 -12.26 -6.54
CA TRP A 262 15.45 -11.17 -6.73
C TRP A 262 16.48 -11.48 -7.82
N GLU A 263 16.93 -12.73 -7.93
CA GLU A 263 17.84 -13.12 -9.02
C GLU A 263 17.17 -12.96 -10.38
N GLN A 264 15.93 -13.44 -10.52
CA GLN A 264 15.14 -13.31 -11.76
C GLN A 264 14.92 -11.86 -12.21
N THR A 265 14.74 -10.94 -11.26
CA THR A 265 14.43 -9.52 -11.55
C THR A 265 15.67 -8.62 -11.56
N SER A 266 16.81 -9.09 -11.07
CA SER A 266 18.06 -8.31 -11.02
C SER A 266 18.54 -7.75 -12.37
N PRO A 267 18.33 -8.40 -13.54
CA PRO A 267 18.70 -7.80 -14.82
C PRO A 267 17.90 -6.54 -15.19
N LEU A 268 16.77 -6.30 -14.51
CA LEU A 268 15.88 -5.16 -14.74
C LEU A 268 16.26 -3.94 -13.91
N PHE A 269 17.18 -4.07 -12.94
CA PHE A 269 17.59 -2.99 -12.05
C PHE A 269 18.39 -1.90 -12.81
N PRO A 270 18.52 -0.69 -12.22
CA PRO A 270 19.44 0.34 -12.69
C PRO A 270 20.90 -0.15 -12.82
#